data_AF-A0A158GZV4-F1
#
_entry.id   AF-A0A158GZV4-F1
#
_cell.length_a   1.000
_cell.length_b   1.000
_cell.length_c   1.000
_cell.angle_alpha   90.00
_cell.angle_beta   90.00
_cell.angle_gamma   90.00
#
_symmetry.space_group_name_H-M   'P 1'
#
loop_
_entity.id
_entity.type
_entity.pdbx_description
1 polymer ?
#
loop_
_entity_poly.entity_id
_entity_poly.type
_entity_poly.pdbx_seq_one_letter_code
_entity_poly.pdbx_strand_id
1 'polypeptide(L)'
;MRWLSWLLMFVLCDAHAASRYYAPITFYPHDAVRVSRFASTPGAMLVPYGAGAKVREGEFYVVSNASFKALTAQVQSDGTIVLVQSKWTPELAASQIWTVTKEGSGFRLYSRLHERYVTLGARVDLDEASGEARQNWSIEADANAVTIAATGTKTGIAIEHQALRDGARVEVNAQAGQWRLYEVGNPSADHAYRPLDAAARSTYDNANRRYHLNAFAPDAIEADRLRGFRWTDYHPSGLYVSKGESVVIDVTGLADDGPDGLVILVGNKNGFYRRQPAGDPQMVLATEGRNTFVASRDGLLYFEYTDSGFNERPRASIDVFVREGGRPAPFYVEGVTTPGEWRAMLQRHADAPLIEMTGKRTMFTVSRAMYDKAGAADPAMLLGYVERVMGYYDAISGLDGSSALDTPSPLRVHFVQDAISTHAELQDAYMYATYYMIGLPLDSAAETLLKPAKSEEWGVWHELGHMYQQWDWTWPGVTETTVNIYSLHALQRLGTPMVSPLLRTVDAHGAKSRLDLATRYLAQPSRNFLDDASFPVPSEALWVRLVMYEQLRRALGDAFYARLHKAYRLHPLTEDEGGDRNEVQTFVLRACIAANLDLTEFFSRWGLPVDNATRAAVAGMKLKTPPMDLTRTRI
;
A
#
# COMPACT_ATOMS: atom_id res chain seq x y z
N MET A 1 36.61 36.30 34.87
CA MET A 1 35.26 35.70 34.66
C MET A 1 34.75 36.10 33.29
N ARG A 2 33.85 35.30 32.68
CA ARG A 2 33.52 35.29 31.22
C ARG A 2 34.69 34.75 30.36
N TRP A 3 34.41 34.50 29.06
CA TRP A 3 35.27 33.86 28.03
C TRP A 3 35.39 32.31 27.97
N LEU A 4 34.61 31.53 28.72
CA LEU A 4 34.59 30.05 28.57
C LEU A 4 33.21 29.41 28.31
N SER A 5 32.12 30.18 28.35
CA SER A 5 30.74 29.63 28.33
C SER A 5 30.12 29.45 26.94
N TRP A 6 30.73 29.97 25.87
CA TRP A 6 30.13 29.99 24.52
C TRP A 6 30.57 28.86 23.59
N LEU A 7 31.72 28.23 23.83
CA LEU A 7 32.21 27.11 23.02
C LEU A 7 31.46 25.78 23.28
N LEU A 8 30.80 25.65 24.43
CA LEU A 8 30.06 24.44 24.80
C LEU A 8 28.68 24.32 24.13
N MET A 9 28.05 25.43 23.72
CA MET A 9 26.73 25.36 23.06
C MET A 9 26.83 24.89 21.61
N PHE A 10 27.84 25.32 20.85
CA PHE A 10 28.00 24.88 19.46
C PHE A 10 28.29 23.37 19.35
N VAL A 11 29.13 22.80 20.23
CA VAL A 11 29.43 21.36 20.24
C VAL A 11 28.22 20.50 20.64
N LEU A 12 27.28 21.04 21.43
CA LEU A 12 26.06 20.33 21.82
C LEU A 12 24.93 20.41 20.79
N CYS A 13 24.90 21.43 19.92
CA CYS A 13 23.91 21.54 18.85
C CYS A 13 24.13 20.52 17.73
N ASP A 14 25.35 20.38 17.21
CA ASP A 14 25.64 19.45 16.11
C ASP A 14 25.42 17.97 16.52
N ALA A 15 25.74 17.63 17.77
CA ALA A 15 25.51 16.30 18.32
C ALA A 15 24.02 15.93 18.42
N HIS A 16 23.13 16.91 18.62
CA HIS A 16 21.68 16.69 18.70
C HIS A 16 20.99 16.60 17.33
N ALA A 17 21.60 17.15 16.27
CA ALA A 17 21.12 16.91 14.91
C ALA A 17 21.35 15.43 14.53
N ALA A 18 22.56 14.92 14.73
CA ALA A 18 22.99 13.58 14.32
C ALA A 18 22.30 12.40 15.07
N SER A 19 21.50 12.64 16.11
CA SER A 19 20.67 11.59 16.73
C SER A 19 19.30 11.45 16.07
N ARG A 20 18.67 12.56 15.65
CA ARG A 20 17.32 12.58 15.05
C ARG A 20 17.24 11.80 13.73
N TYR A 21 18.23 11.95 12.86
CA TYR A 21 18.25 11.30 11.54
C TYR A 21 18.31 9.75 11.54
N TYR A 22 18.54 9.10 12.70
CA TYR A 22 18.86 7.67 12.77
C TYR A 22 18.21 6.92 13.95
N ALA A 23 17.20 7.52 14.58
CA ALA A 23 16.33 6.85 15.54
C ALA A 23 14.93 6.71 14.90
N PRO A 24 14.62 5.59 14.22
CA PRO A 24 13.25 5.28 13.85
C PRO A 24 12.48 5.02 15.15
N ILE A 25 11.72 6.01 15.61
CA ILE A 25 10.87 5.85 16.79
C ILE A 25 9.63 5.10 16.34
N THR A 26 9.46 3.89 16.87
CA THR A 26 8.40 2.94 16.50
C THR A 26 6.99 3.53 16.72
N PHE A 27 6.32 3.96 15.64
CA PHE A 27 5.00 4.57 15.70
C PHE A 27 3.94 4.00 14.74
N TYR A 28 4.16 2.80 14.19
CA TYR A 28 3.04 2.00 13.71
C TYR A 28 2.23 1.46 14.90
N PRO A 29 0.92 1.70 14.99
CA PRO A 29 0.06 0.84 15.79
C PRO A 29 0.08 -0.55 15.14
N HIS A 30 0.71 -1.53 15.83
CA HIS A 30 0.92 -2.88 15.29
C HIS A 30 -0.38 -3.57 14.85
N ASP A 31 -1.51 -3.16 15.43
CA ASP A 31 -2.84 -3.66 15.09
C ASP A 31 -3.30 -3.23 13.68
N ALA A 32 -3.08 -1.97 13.28
CA ALA A 32 -3.52 -1.47 11.97
C ALA A 32 -2.81 -2.17 10.80
N VAL A 33 -1.55 -2.58 10.98
CA VAL A 33 -0.73 -3.26 9.96
C VAL A 33 -1.01 -4.79 9.92
N ARG A 34 -1.73 -5.32 10.90
CA ARG A 34 -2.06 -6.76 10.97
C ARG A 34 -3.35 -7.11 10.25
N VAL A 35 -4.42 -6.33 10.44
CA VAL A 35 -5.78 -6.74 10.02
C VAL A 35 -6.08 -6.45 8.53
N SER A 36 -5.05 -6.67 7.71
CA SER A 36 -5.04 -6.76 6.24
C SER A 36 -4.38 -8.06 5.75
N ARG A 37 -3.55 -8.74 6.58
CA ARG A 37 -2.61 -9.79 6.15
C ARG A 37 -3.23 -11.05 5.56
N PHE A 38 -4.47 -11.34 5.93
CA PHE A 38 -5.17 -12.55 5.51
C PHE A 38 -6.00 -12.33 4.23
N ALA A 39 -5.74 -11.23 3.52
CA ALA A 39 -6.57 -10.79 2.41
C ALA A 39 -6.29 -11.41 1.05
N SER A 40 -5.05 -11.73 0.76
CA SER A 40 -4.58 -12.06 -0.60
C SER A 40 -4.78 -13.54 -0.96
N THR A 41 -5.95 -14.08 -0.68
CA THR A 41 -6.30 -15.42 -1.18
C THR A 41 -6.63 -15.25 -2.68
N PRO A 42 -6.23 -16.18 -3.55
CA PRO A 42 -6.19 -15.78 -5.68
C PRO A 42 -7.43 -15.29 -6.45
N GLY A 43 -7.55 -14.00 -6.77
CA GLY A 43 -8.45 -13.53 -7.84
C GLY A 43 -9.74 -12.83 -7.40
N ALA A 44 -9.84 -12.45 -6.12
CA ALA A 44 -10.70 -11.33 -5.75
C ALA A 44 -10.01 -10.00 -6.14
N MET A 45 -10.77 -8.98 -6.56
CA MET A 45 -10.18 -7.89 -7.33
C MET A 45 -10.88 -6.51 -7.16
N LEU A 46 -10.19 -5.52 -6.58
CA LEU A 46 -10.70 -4.14 -6.46
C LEU A 46 -10.28 -3.20 -7.60
N VAL A 47 -11.22 -2.95 -8.53
CA VAL A 47 -11.26 -1.85 -9.53
C VAL A 47 -12.56 -1.06 -9.38
N PRO A 48 -12.57 0.25 -9.13
CA PRO A 48 -13.83 0.97 -8.95
C PRO A 48 -14.65 1.04 -10.26
N TYR A 49 -15.87 0.51 -10.22
CA TYR A 49 -16.90 0.72 -11.25
C TYR A 49 -18.02 1.62 -10.74
N GLY A 50 -18.80 2.30 -11.56
CA GLY A 50 -18.72 2.52 -13.02
C GLY A 50 -20.12 2.69 -13.57
N ALA A 51 -20.48 3.92 -13.93
CA ALA A 51 -21.85 4.28 -14.23
C ALA A 51 -22.21 3.95 -15.70
N GLY A 52 -22.22 2.65 -16.01
CA GLY A 52 -22.54 2.12 -17.33
C GLY A 52 -23.10 0.69 -17.32
N ALA A 53 -22.66 -0.17 -16.38
CA ALA A 53 -23.12 -1.57 -16.35
C ALA A 53 -24.62 -1.68 -16.10
N LYS A 54 -25.29 -2.36 -17.04
CA LYS A 54 -26.62 -2.94 -16.85
C LYS A 54 -26.39 -4.32 -16.24
N VAL A 55 -26.56 -4.45 -14.92
CA VAL A 55 -26.61 -5.75 -14.25
C VAL A 55 -27.68 -6.61 -14.93
N ARG A 56 -27.29 -7.79 -15.37
CA ARG A 56 -28.12 -8.82 -15.97
C ARG A 56 -28.63 -9.75 -14.86
N GLU A 57 -29.53 -10.66 -15.21
CA GLU A 57 -29.97 -11.72 -14.31
C GLU A 57 -28.98 -12.88 -14.38
N GLY A 58 -28.61 -13.46 -13.24
CA GLY A 58 -27.53 -14.45 -13.19
C GLY A 58 -27.12 -14.83 -11.77
N GLU A 59 -26.05 -15.61 -11.64
CA GLU A 59 -25.50 -16.07 -10.35
C GLU A 59 -24.24 -15.27 -10.00
N PHE A 60 -24.19 -14.66 -8.81
CA PHE A 60 -23.14 -13.73 -8.42
C PHE A 60 -22.62 -13.94 -6.99
N TYR A 61 -21.33 -13.69 -6.75
CA TYR A 61 -20.80 -13.42 -5.42
C TYR A 61 -20.90 -11.92 -5.12
N VAL A 62 -21.43 -11.52 -3.95
CA VAL A 62 -21.46 -10.11 -3.51
C VAL A 62 -20.22 -9.83 -2.64
N VAL A 63 -19.50 -8.75 -2.92
CA VAL A 63 -18.11 -8.53 -2.47
C VAL A 63 -17.88 -7.08 -1.99
N SER A 64 -17.17 -6.88 -0.88
CA SER A 64 -16.84 -5.53 -0.38
C SER A 64 -15.81 -4.78 -1.23
N ASN A 65 -16.01 -3.46 -1.37
CA ASN A 65 -15.07 -2.51 -1.95
C ASN A 65 -13.97 -2.04 -0.97
N ALA A 66 -14.06 -2.38 0.32
CA ALA A 66 -13.05 -2.03 1.33
C ALA A 66 -12.28 -3.27 1.79
N SER A 67 -12.98 -4.38 2.02
CA SER A 67 -12.37 -5.60 2.54
C SER A 67 -12.00 -6.64 1.49
N PHE A 68 -12.57 -6.54 0.28
CA PHE A 68 -12.78 -7.65 -0.66
C PHE A 68 -13.75 -8.75 -0.20
N LYS A 69 -14.11 -8.94 1.09
CA LYS A 69 -14.75 -10.21 1.53
C LYS A 69 -16.09 -10.44 0.84
N ALA A 70 -16.33 -11.69 0.44
CA ALA A 70 -17.60 -12.16 -0.09
C ALA A 70 -18.60 -12.25 1.04
N LEU A 71 -19.85 -11.91 0.75
CA LEU A 71 -20.90 -11.84 1.74
C LEU A 71 -21.65 -13.17 1.80
N THR A 72 -21.56 -13.85 2.94
CA THR A 72 -22.41 -15.00 3.29
C THR A 72 -23.55 -14.50 4.17
N ALA A 73 -24.74 -15.05 3.94
CA ALA A 73 -25.84 -14.91 4.89
C ALA A 73 -25.52 -15.71 6.17
N GLN A 74 -25.43 -15.04 7.32
CA GLN A 74 -25.31 -15.73 8.62
C GLN A 74 -26.50 -15.40 9.51
N VAL A 75 -27.00 -16.44 10.19
CA VAL A 75 -28.04 -16.33 11.21
C VAL A 75 -27.39 -15.91 12.52
N GLN A 76 -27.84 -14.78 13.07
CA GLN A 76 -27.44 -14.28 14.39
C GLN A 76 -28.18 -15.01 15.52
N SER A 77 -27.76 -14.79 16.77
CA SER A 77 -28.38 -15.41 17.95
C SER A 77 -29.82 -14.97 18.21
N ASP A 78 -30.30 -13.88 17.59
CA ASP A 78 -31.69 -13.43 17.59
C ASP A 78 -32.51 -13.97 16.40
N GLY A 79 -31.93 -14.81 15.55
CA GLY A 79 -32.56 -15.34 14.34
C GLY A 79 -32.46 -14.43 13.11
N THR A 80 -31.97 -13.20 13.24
CA THR A 80 -31.82 -12.31 12.07
C THR A 80 -30.74 -12.83 11.11
N ILE A 81 -30.99 -12.70 9.81
CA ILE A 81 -30.02 -13.07 8.77
C ILE A 81 -29.30 -11.79 8.33
N VAL A 82 -27.98 -11.78 8.48
CA VAL A 82 -27.14 -10.62 8.15
C VAL A 82 -26.06 -11.00 7.14
N LEU A 83 -25.67 -10.06 6.29
CA LEU A 83 -24.59 -10.22 5.33
C LEU A 83 -23.24 -10.03 6.03
N VAL A 84 -22.63 -11.11 6.52
CA VAL A 84 -21.26 -11.03 7.04
C VAL A 84 -20.24 -11.22 5.93
N GLN A 85 -19.13 -10.52 6.09
CA GLN A 85 -17.90 -10.85 5.41
C GLN A 85 -17.43 -12.27 5.79
N SER A 86 -17.16 -13.13 4.80
CA SER A 86 -16.87 -14.56 5.02
C SER A 86 -15.57 -15.04 4.35
N LYS A 87 -15.01 -16.15 4.84
CA LYS A 87 -13.94 -16.92 4.18
C LYS A 87 -14.58 -17.83 3.13
N TRP A 88 -14.05 -17.87 1.92
CA TRP A 88 -14.44 -18.88 0.93
C TRP A 88 -13.80 -20.22 1.28
N THR A 89 -14.60 -21.28 1.27
CA THR A 89 -14.15 -22.67 1.37
C THR A 89 -15.03 -23.52 0.44
N PRO A 90 -14.61 -24.71 0.00
CA PRO A 90 -15.44 -25.58 -0.85
C PRO A 90 -16.82 -25.89 -0.25
N GLU A 91 -16.90 -25.94 1.08
CA GLU A 91 -18.13 -26.18 1.85
C GLU A 91 -19.04 -24.94 1.90
N LEU A 92 -18.46 -23.73 1.79
CA LEU A 92 -19.18 -22.45 1.80
C LEU A 92 -19.41 -21.86 0.40
N ALA A 93 -18.76 -22.36 -0.64
CA ALA A 93 -18.84 -21.83 -2.01
C ALA A 93 -20.30 -21.72 -2.51
N ALA A 94 -21.13 -22.73 -2.24
CA ALA A 94 -22.55 -22.70 -2.58
C ALA A 94 -23.38 -21.71 -1.71
N SER A 95 -22.89 -21.37 -0.52
CA SER A 95 -23.56 -20.43 0.41
C SER A 95 -23.28 -18.96 0.09
N GLN A 96 -22.23 -18.70 -0.69
CA GLN A 96 -21.75 -17.38 -1.11
C GLN A 96 -22.29 -16.94 -2.48
N ILE A 97 -23.01 -17.81 -3.18
CA ILE A 97 -23.63 -17.52 -4.48
C ILE A 97 -25.05 -16.98 -4.28
N TRP A 98 -25.28 -15.82 -4.89
CA TRP A 98 -26.53 -15.06 -4.89
C TRP A 98 -27.11 -15.01 -6.30
N THR A 99 -28.33 -15.50 -6.52
CA THR A 99 -28.98 -15.28 -7.82
C THR A 99 -29.54 -13.87 -7.86
N VAL A 100 -29.01 -13.02 -8.73
CA VAL A 100 -29.58 -11.70 -9.04
C VAL A 100 -30.70 -11.89 -10.04
N THR A 101 -31.90 -11.41 -9.70
CA THR A 101 -33.04 -11.32 -10.63
C THR A 101 -33.59 -9.90 -10.64
N LYS A 102 -34.19 -9.49 -11.76
CA LYS A 102 -34.68 -8.13 -11.97
C LYS A 102 -36.16 -8.05 -11.57
N GLU A 103 -36.50 -7.07 -10.73
CA GLU A 103 -37.89 -6.76 -10.38
C GLU A 103 -38.19 -5.29 -10.65
N GLY A 104 -39.04 -5.03 -11.65
CA GLY A 104 -39.44 -3.67 -12.04
C GLY A 104 -38.24 -2.81 -12.45
N SER A 105 -37.94 -1.80 -11.63
CA SER A 105 -36.81 -0.87 -11.79
C SER A 105 -35.57 -1.24 -10.95
N GLY A 106 -35.59 -2.35 -10.21
CA GLY A 106 -34.51 -2.79 -9.34
C GLY A 106 -34.21 -4.29 -9.47
N PHE A 107 -33.56 -4.84 -8.43
CA PHE A 107 -33.09 -6.23 -8.38
C PHE A 107 -33.41 -6.88 -7.03
N ARG A 108 -33.58 -8.20 -7.04
CA ARG A 108 -33.59 -9.07 -5.84
C ARG A 108 -32.32 -9.91 -5.79
N LEU A 109 -31.95 -10.35 -4.59
CA LEU A 109 -30.87 -11.30 -4.36
C LEU A 109 -31.44 -12.60 -3.76
N TYR A 110 -31.20 -13.74 -4.38
CA TYR A 110 -31.59 -15.06 -3.87
C TYR A 110 -30.43 -15.71 -3.12
N SER A 111 -30.55 -15.93 -1.81
CA SER A 111 -29.56 -16.67 -1.05
C SER A 111 -29.72 -18.17 -1.30
N ARG A 112 -28.71 -18.81 -1.89
CA ARG A 112 -28.70 -20.28 -2.04
C ARG A 112 -28.59 -21.02 -0.71
N LEU A 113 -27.92 -20.46 0.30
CA LEU A 113 -27.80 -21.07 1.63
C LEU A 113 -29.16 -21.27 2.32
N HIS A 114 -30.10 -20.36 2.09
CA HIS A 114 -31.39 -20.32 2.78
C HIS A 114 -32.60 -20.48 1.82
N GLU A 115 -32.32 -20.85 0.57
CA GLU A 115 -33.26 -21.08 -0.53
C GLU A 115 -34.33 -19.98 -0.72
N ARG A 116 -33.99 -18.72 -0.44
CA ARG A 116 -34.95 -17.60 -0.38
C ARG A 116 -34.44 -16.29 -0.97
N TYR A 117 -35.38 -15.48 -1.49
CA TYR A 117 -35.12 -14.10 -1.91
C TYR A 117 -34.97 -13.15 -0.72
N VAL A 118 -34.10 -12.16 -0.88
CA VAL A 118 -33.83 -11.06 0.05
C VAL A 118 -34.13 -9.73 -0.64
N THR A 119 -34.82 -8.85 0.07
CA THR A 119 -35.22 -7.51 -0.38
C THR A 119 -34.62 -6.46 0.57
N LEU A 120 -34.31 -5.28 0.05
CA LEU A 120 -33.48 -4.28 0.73
C LEU A 120 -34.31 -3.31 1.63
N GLY A 121 -34.81 -3.76 2.78
CA GLY A 121 -34.92 -2.89 3.98
C GLY A 121 -36.23 -2.67 4.78
N ALA A 122 -36.91 -3.68 5.36
CA ALA A 122 -37.75 -3.53 6.59
C ALA A 122 -37.96 -4.83 7.45
N ARG A 123 -37.65 -4.85 8.77
CA ARG A 123 -37.44 -6.01 9.70
C ARG A 123 -38.65 -6.95 9.93
N VAL A 124 -38.46 -8.30 9.96
CA VAL A 124 -39.46 -9.36 10.32
C VAL A 124 -38.78 -10.63 10.89
N ASP A 125 -39.50 -11.43 11.70
CA ASP A 125 -39.14 -12.73 12.33
C ASP A 125 -39.29 -13.99 11.42
N LEU A 126 -38.98 -15.19 11.96
CA LEU A 126 -38.76 -16.44 11.21
C LEU A 126 -39.92 -17.47 11.08
N ASP A 127 -41.03 -17.32 11.81
CA ASP A 127 -41.93 -18.47 12.13
C ASP A 127 -43.04 -18.83 11.11
N GLU A 128 -43.15 -18.17 9.94
CA GLU A 128 -44.19 -18.49 8.93
C GLU A 128 -43.66 -19.10 7.62
N ALA A 129 -44.38 -20.10 7.11
CA ALA A 129 -43.99 -20.90 5.94
C ALA A 129 -44.16 -20.17 4.59
N SER A 130 -43.39 -20.62 3.59
CA SER A 130 -43.38 -20.03 2.25
C SER A 130 -44.72 -20.16 1.51
N GLY A 131 -45.23 -19.04 0.99
CA GLY A 131 -46.50 -18.99 0.28
C GLY A 131 -46.82 -17.61 -0.27
N GLU A 132 -47.62 -16.83 0.47
CA GLU A 132 -48.32 -15.66 -0.07
C GLU A 132 -48.02 -14.32 0.63
N ALA A 133 -47.25 -14.33 1.74
CA ALA A 133 -46.94 -13.12 2.49
C ALA A 133 -45.88 -12.25 1.79
N ARG A 134 -46.14 -10.94 1.69
CA ARG A 134 -45.12 -9.92 1.35
C ARG A 134 -44.19 -9.67 2.55
N GLN A 135 -43.40 -10.68 2.90
CA GLN A 135 -42.43 -10.58 4.00
C GLN A 135 -41.28 -9.63 3.59
N ASN A 136 -41.21 -8.50 4.29
CA ASN A 136 -40.09 -7.56 4.17
C ASN A 136 -38.95 -8.01 5.10
N TRP A 137 -37.70 -7.63 4.79
CA TRP A 137 -36.56 -7.88 5.67
C TRP A 137 -35.67 -6.64 5.79
N SER A 138 -35.27 -6.24 7.01
CA SER A 138 -34.16 -5.32 7.28
C SER A 138 -33.27 -5.88 8.36
N ILE A 139 -32.14 -5.20 8.49
CA ILE A 139 -31.05 -5.45 9.41
C ILE A 139 -30.97 -4.17 10.24
N GLU A 140 -30.98 -4.24 11.56
CA GLU A 140 -30.74 -3.09 12.44
C GLU A 140 -29.38 -3.24 13.15
N ALA A 141 -28.82 -2.12 13.59
CA ALA A 141 -27.43 -2.05 13.99
C ALA A 141 -27.20 -2.55 15.42
N ASP A 142 -26.63 -3.75 15.54
CA ASP A 142 -25.79 -4.11 16.69
C ASP A 142 -24.51 -4.80 16.18
N ALA A 143 -23.36 -4.28 16.62
CA ALA A 143 -21.94 -4.62 16.39
C ALA A 143 -21.42 -5.17 15.03
N ASN A 144 -22.15 -6.05 14.33
CA ASN A 144 -21.66 -6.87 13.21
C ASN A 144 -22.62 -6.95 12.01
N ALA A 145 -23.56 -6.01 11.87
CA ALA A 145 -24.63 -6.06 10.86
C ALA A 145 -24.93 -4.69 10.21
N VAL A 146 -25.30 -4.67 8.93
CA VAL A 146 -25.51 -3.44 8.12
C VAL A 146 -26.80 -3.50 7.29
N THR A 147 -27.58 -2.43 7.34
CA THR A 147 -28.83 -2.23 6.58
C THR A 147 -28.61 -1.76 5.14
N ILE A 148 -29.53 -2.12 4.24
CA ILE A 148 -29.77 -1.43 2.98
C ILE A 148 -31.23 -0.94 2.98
N ALA A 149 -31.49 0.27 2.46
CA ALA A 149 -32.84 0.86 2.43
C ALA A 149 -33.07 1.68 1.16
N ALA A 150 -34.32 1.77 0.70
CA ALA A 150 -34.67 2.44 -0.55
C ALA A 150 -35.12 3.90 -0.35
N THR A 151 -34.43 4.82 -1.03
CA THR A 151 -34.77 6.24 -1.26
C THR A 151 -34.93 7.16 -0.04
N GLY A 152 -34.22 8.31 -0.08
CA GLY A 152 -34.47 9.45 0.80
C GLY A 152 -33.40 9.67 1.87
N THR A 153 -32.55 10.69 1.65
CA THR A 153 -31.63 11.31 2.62
C THR A 153 -30.59 10.42 3.34
N LYS A 154 -29.31 10.62 2.96
CA LYS A 154 -28.11 10.53 3.82
C LYS A 154 -28.04 9.36 4.84
N THR A 155 -27.53 8.22 4.40
CA THR A 155 -26.78 7.30 5.27
C THR A 155 -25.46 6.92 4.58
N GLY A 156 -24.43 6.69 5.39
CA GLY A 156 -23.09 6.28 4.96
C GLY A 156 -22.41 5.58 6.12
N ILE A 157 -21.61 4.55 5.82
CA ILE A 157 -21.01 3.67 6.82
C ILE A 157 -19.52 3.52 6.50
N ALA A 158 -18.68 3.60 7.53
CA ALA A 158 -17.26 3.28 7.48
C ALA A 158 -16.98 2.25 8.58
N ILE A 159 -16.44 1.09 8.20
CA ILE A 159 -15.99 0.02 9.10
C ILE A 159 -14.70 -0.55 8.50
N GLU A 160 -13.76 -0.90 9.37
CA GLU A 160 -12.41 -1.32 9.00
C GLU A 160 -12.30 -2.84 8.72
N HIS A 161 -11.22 -3.25 8.04
CA HIS A 161 -10.64 -4.61 7.98
C HIS A 161 -11.20 -5.68 6.99
N GLN A 162 -10.35 -6.67 6.63
CA GLN A 162 -10.24 -7.20 5.24
C GLN A 162 -10.22 -8.76 5.02
N ALA A 163 -10.52 -9.26 3.80
CA ALA A 163 -9.92 -10.39 3.02
C ALA A 163 -10.69 -10.85 1.74
N LEU A 164 -10.19 -11.72 0.80
CA LEU A 164 -11.00 -12.70 -0.02
C LEU A 164 -10.21 -13.70 -0.95
N ARG A 165 -10.84 -14.83 -1.37
CA ARG A 165 -10.89 -15.51 -2.72
C ARG A 165 -12.34 -16.06 -2.92
N ASP A 166 -12.90 -16.56 -4.03
CA ASP A 166 -12.41 -17.00 -5.34
C ASP A 166 -13.55 -16.96 -6.39
N GLY A 167 -13.24 -17.22 -7.65
CA GLY A 167 -14.11 -18.01 -8.52
C GLY A 167 -15.15 -17.31 -9.40
N ALA A 168 -15.09 -15.99 -9.61
CA ALA A 168 -16.15 -15.27 -10.34
C ALA A 168 -15.72 -13.97 -11.07
N ARG A 169 -16.63 -13.38 -11.87
CA ARG A 169 -16.35 -12.41 -12.97
C ARG A 169 -17.40 -11.27 -13.06
N VAL A 170 -17.02 -10.01 -12.95
CA VAL A 170 -17.92 -8.90 -12.51
C VAL A 170 -19.09 -8.48 -13.45
N GLU A 171 -20.24 -8.13 -12.82
CA GLU A 171 -21.17 -7.05 -13.26
C GLU A 171 -21.54 -6.16 -12.03
N VAL A 172 -22.03 -4.90 -12.19
CA VAL A 172 -22.16 -3.95 -11.05
C VAL A 172 -23.38 -3.01 -11.07
N ASN A 173 -24.14 -2.98 -9.96
CA ASN A 173 -24.91 -1.85 -9.40
C ASN A 173 -25.44 -2.26 -7.98
N ALA A 174 -25.81 -1.38 -7.05
CA ALA A 174 -25.99 0.08 -7.14
C ALA A 174 -25.60 0.86 -5.86
N GLN A 175 -25.11 2.09 -6.10
CA GLN A 175 -24.91 3.23 -5.18
C GLN A 175 -23.91 3.08 -4.01
N ALA A 176 -23.32 4.24 -3.66
CA ALA A 176 -22.47 4.49 -2.49
C ALA A 176 -21.16 3.69 -2.33
N GLY A 177 -20.59 3.11 -3.40
CA GLY A 177 -19.14 2.80 -3.47
C GLY A 177 -18.59 1.78 -2.47
N GLN A 178 -19.44 0.94 -1.87
CA GLN A 178 -19.05 -0.01 -0.81
C GLN A 178 -18.97 -1.48 -1.25
N TRP A 179 -19.55 -1.89 -2.39
CA TRP A 179 -19.67 -3.30 -2.78
C TRP A 179 -19.62 -3.52 -4.32
N ARG A 180 -19.42 -4.77 -4.77
CA ARG A 180 -19.46 -5.27 -6.17
C ARG A 180 -20.19 -6.62 -6.24
N LEU A 181 -20.51 -7.07 -7.46
CA LEU A 181 -21.02 -8.42 -7.76
C LEU A 181 -20.03 -9.15 -8.70
N TYR A 182 -19.98 -10.48 -8.68
CA TYR A 182 -19.11 -11.29 -9.55
C TYR A 182 -19.85 -12.53 -10.07
N GLU A 183 -20.13 -12.61 -11.37
CA GLU A 183 -20.80 -13.70 -12.12
C GLU A 183 -20.04 -15.04 -12.03
N VAL A 184 -20.75 -16.14 -11.81
CA VAL A 184 -20.13 -17.47 -11.72
C VAL A 184 -19.70 -18.00 -13.10
N GLY A 185 -18.39 -18.16 -13.31
CA GLY A 185 -17.84 -19.13 -14.27
C GLY A 185 -17.70 -18.74 -15.75
N ASN A 186 -16.99 -17.66 -16.09
CA ASN A 186 -16.60 -17.35 -17.48
C ASN A 186 -15.26 -18.03 -17.88
N PRO A 187 -15.24 -19.00 -18.82
CA PRO A 187 -14.00 -19.67 -19.26
C PRO A 187 -13.19 -18.89 -20.32
N SER A 188 -13.60 -17.68 -20.68
CA SER A 188 -13.11 -16.97 -21.89
C SER A 188 -12.08 -15.86 -21.62
N ALA A 189 -11.83 -15.52 -20.35
CA ALA A 189 -10.98 -14.40 -19.98
C ALA A 189 -9.54 -14.84 -19.65
N ASP A 190 -8.57 -14.21 -20.30
CA ASP A 190 -7.15 -14.38 -20.01
C ASP A 190 -6.78 -13.53 -18.77
N HIS A 191 -7.05 -14.09 -17.59
CA HIS A 191 -6.83 -13.50 -16.26
C HIS A 191 -5.36 -13.33 -15.86
N ALA A 192 -4.40 -13.45 -16.78
CA ALA A 192 -2.99 -13.18 -16.50
C ALA A 192 -2.79 -11.73 -16.04
N TYR A 193 -2.13 -11.51 -14.89
CA TYR A 193 -1.73 -10.18 -14.43
C TYR A 193 -0.92 -9.47 -15.53
N ARG A 194 -1.36 -8.26 -15.88
CA ARG A 194 -0.77 -7.46 -16.96
C ARG A 194 0.05 -6.33 -16.33
N PRO A 195 1.40 -6.31 -16.45
CA PRO A 195 2.22 -5.19 -16.00
C PRO A 195 1.99 -3.98 -16.92
N LEU A 196 0.92 -3.24 -16.65
CA LEU A 196 0.48 -2.11 -17.45
C LEU A 196 1.17 -0.82 -16.99
N ASP A 197 2.38 -0.63 -17.51
CA ASP A 197 3.09 0.65 -17.49
C ASP A 197 2.30 1.69 -18.32
N ALA A 198 1.32 2.33 -17.67
CA ALA A 198 0.53 3.41 -18.23
C ALA A 198 1.25 4.76 -18.17
N ALA A 199 2.20 4.93 -17.24
CA ALA A 199 2.99 6.14 -17.08
C ALA A 199 3.76 6.48 -18.38
N ALA A 200 4.41 5.49 -19.00
CA ALA A 200 5.16 5.68 -20.25
C ALA A 200 4.27 5.83 -21.51
N ARG A 201 2.95 5.68 -21.40
CA ARG A 201 2.00 5.75 -22.54
C ARG A 201 0.96 6.88 -22.43
N SER A 202 0.85 7.50 -21.26
CA SER A 202 -0.08 8.61 -21.01
C SER A 202 0.56 9.96 -21.31
N THR A 203 -0.23 10.95 -21.71
CA THR A 203 0.24 12.33 -21.91
C THR A 203 -0.60 13.31 -21.09
N TYR A 204 0.07 14.26 -20.44
CA TYR A 204 -0.54 15.20 -19.49
C TYR A 204 -0.39 16.65 -19.96
N ASP A 205 -1.27 17.11 -20.87
CA ASP A 205 -1.30 18.48 -21.34
C ASP A 205 -2.15 19.36 -20.41
N ASN A 206 -1.59 19.70 -19.25
CA ASN A 206 -2.22 20.61 -18.27
C ASN A 206 -2.47 22.02 -18.87
N ALA A 207 -1.64 22.46 -19.84
CA ALA A 207 -1.79 23.77 -20.46
C ALA A 207 -3.10 23.90 -21.27
N ASN A 208 -3.47 22.85 -22.01
CA ASN A 208 -4.76 22.75 -22.71
C ASN A 208 -5.82 21.94 -21.94
N ARG A 209 -5.52 21.51 -20.70
CA ARG A 209 -6.37 20.71 -19.80
C ARG A 209 -6.81 19.35 -20.36
N ARG A 210 -5.94 18.74 -21.17
CA ARG A 210 -6.19 17.49 -21.90
C ARG A 210 -5.26 16.40 -21.42
N TYR A 211 -5.81 15.22 -21.18
CA TYR A 211 -5.07 14.08 -20.64
C TYR A 211 -5.42 12.84 -21.45
N HIS A 212 -4.42 12.23 -22.08
CA HIS A 212 -4.55 10.93 -22.71
C HIS A 212 -4.11 9.88 -21.68
N LEU A 213 -5.04 9.08 -21.19
CA LEU A 213 -4.83 8.17 -20.06
C LEU A 213 -4.82 6.73 -20.55
N ASN A 214 -3.74 6.00 -20.26
CA ASN A 214 -3.72 4.54 -20.33
C ASN A 214 -4.07 3.97 -18.95
N ALA A 215 -4.61 2.77 -18.89
CA ALA A 215 -5.06 2.16 -17.65
C ALA A 215 -3.90 1.57 -16.82
N PHE A 216 -3.78 1.94 -15.53
CA PHE A 216 -2.81 1.35 -14.59
C PHE A 216 -3.24 -0.03 -14.07
N ALA A 217 -2.30 -0.78 -13.50
CA ALA A 217 -2.67 -1.88 -12.61
C ALA A 217 -3.34 -1.30 -11.32
N PRO A 218 -4.47 -1.85 -10.84
CA PRO A 218 -5.12 -1.36 -9.61
C PRO A 218 -4.24 -1.53 -8.36
N ASP A 219 -4.30 -0.56 -7.44
CA ASP A 219 -3.39 -0.47 -6.28
C ASP A 219 -3.26 -1.77 -5.46
N ALA A 220 -4.37 -2.51 -5.35
CA ALA A 220 -4.46 -3.67 -4.49
C ALA A 220 -3.98 -4.97 -5.15
N ILE A 221 -4.12 -5.13 -6.48
CA ILE A 221 -3.48 -6.27 -7.16
C ILE A 221 -1.97 -6.13 -7.06
N GLU A 222 -1.47 -4.91 -7.20
CA GLU A 222 -0.05 -4.63 -7.15
C GLU A 222 0.51 -4.86 -5.74
N ALA A 223 -0.20 -4.42 -4.70
CA ALA A 223 0.11 -4.75 -3.31
C ALA A 223 0.17 -6.27 -3.08
N ASP A 224 -0.85 -7.01 -3.53
CA ASP A 224 -0.95 -8.47 -3.39
C ASP A 224 0.12 -9.24 -4.18
N ARG A 225 0.56 -8.69 -5.32
CA ARG A 225 1.68 -9.22 -6.13
C ARG A 225 3.03 -8.96 -5.49
N LEU A 226 3.26 -7.75 -4.98
CA LEU A 226 4.53 -7.36 -4.35
C LEU A 226 4.68 -7.90 -2.92
N ARG A 227 3.55 -8.21 -2.25
CA ARG A 227 3.41 -8.65 -0.85
C ARG A 227 3.55 -7.55 0.20
N GLY A 228 3.25 -6.30 -0.15
CA GLY A 228 3.53 -5.11 0.69
C GLY A 228 2.50 -3.99 0.55
N PHE A 229 2.90 -2.74 0.81
CA PHE A 229 2.00 -1.58 0.72
C PHE A 229 1.37 -1.40 -0.68
N ARG A 230 0.15 -0.84 -0.70
CA ARG A 230 -0.50 -0.28 -1.89
C ARG A 230 0.25 0.96 -2.38
N TRP A 231 0.43 1.08 -3.70
CA TRP A 231 1.08 2.22 -4.36
C TRP A 231 0.02 3.09 -5.07
N THR A 232 0.39 4.29 -5.50
CA THR A 232 -0.51 5.22 -6.22
C THR A 232 -0.76 4.75 -7.65
N ASP A 233 -2.03 4.47 -7.97
CA ASP A 233 -2.59 4.01 -9.25
C ASP A 233 -3.38 5.09 -10.03
N TYR A 234 -3.36 6.32 -9.55
CA TYR A 234 -4.02 7.47 -10.17
C TYR A 234 -3.04 8.38 -10.92
N HIS A 235 -3.53 9.04 -11.97
CA HIS A 235 -2.79 9.98 -12.80
C HIS A 235 -2.91 11.41 -12.24
N PRO A 236 -1.81 12.18 -12.21
CA PRO A 236 -1.84 13.61 -11.88
C PRO A 236 -2.52 14.42 -12.99
N SER A 237 -2.97 15.62 -12.64
CA SER A 237 -3.52 16.60 -13.60
C SER A 237 -2.79 17.95 -13.61
N GLY A 238 -2.11 18.32 -12.53
CA GLY A 238 -1.62 19.68 -12.31
C GLY A 238 -2.71 20.76 -12.16
N LEU A 239 -3.98 20.40 -11.93
CA LEU A 239 -5.10 21.32 -11.69
C LEU A 239 -5.54 21.27 -10.23
N TYR A 240 -5.58 22.42 -9.56
CA TYR A 240 -6.10 22.58 -8.20
C TYR A 240 -7.54 23.11 -8.24
N VAL A 241 -8.44 22.48 -7.51
CA VAL A 241 -9.86 22.86 -7.36
C VAL A 241 -10.12 23.27 -5.91
N SER A 242 -10.93 24.31 -5.70
CA SER A 242 -11.36 24.76 -4.38
C SER A 242 -12.78 24.31 -4.02
N LYS A 243 -13.06 24.18 -2.72
CA LYS A 243 -14.38 23.79 -2.21
C LYS A 243 -15.49 24.73 -2.70
N GLY A 244 -16.56 24.14 -3.23
CA GLY A 244 -17.70 24.86 -3.81
C GLY A 244 -17.54 25.22 -5.29
N GLU A 245 -16.37 24.98 -5.89
CA GLU A 245 -16.13 25.17 -7.32
C GLU A 245 -16.88 24.10 -8.14
N SER A 246 -17.47 24.53 -9.26
CA SER A 246 -18.11 23.63 -10.24
C SER A 246 -17.07 23.17 -11.25
N VAL A 247 -17.00 21.85 -11.47
CA VAL A 247 -16.06 21.21 -12.39
C VAL A 247 -16.84 20.50 -13.49
N VAL A 248 -16.43 20.70 -14.74
CA VAL A 248 -17.01 20.04 -15.92
C VAL A 248 -15.90 19.33 -16.69
N ILE A 249 -16.05 18.02 -16.89
CA ILE A 249 -15.08 17.17 -17.55
C ILE A 249 -15.78 16.37 -18.65
N ASP A 250 -15.33 16.52 -19.89
CA ASP A 250 -15.72 15.63 -20.98
C ASP A 250 -14.72 14.46 -21.04
N VAL A 251 -15.23 13.24 -21.09
CA VAL A 251 -14.49 11.98 -21.23
C VAL A 251 -14.83 11.36 -22.59
N THR A 252 -13.88 10.69 -23.22
CA THR A 252 -14.08 10.02 -24.52
C THR A 252 -13.30 8.71 -24.59
N GLY A 253 -13.95 7.65 -25.05
CA GLY A 253 -13.40 6.29 -25.17
C GLY A 253 -13.64 5.39 -23.95
N LEU A 254 -14.34 5.84 -22.92
CA LEU A 254 -14.61 5.04 -21.72
C LEU A 254 -15.69 3.98 -22.00
N ALA A 255 -15.29 2.73 -22.20
CA ALA A 255 -16.19 1.63 -22.51
C ALA A 255 -16.96 1.10 -21.28
N ASP A 256 -18.23 0.71 -21.46
CA ASP A 256 -19.14 0.26 -20.40
C ASP A 256 -19.09 -1.27 -20.13
N ASP A 257 -18.08 -1.95 -20.65
CA ASP A 257 -17.96 -3.42 -20.82
C ASP A 257 -17.15 -4.17 -19.74
N GLY A 258 -17.16 -3.73 -18.47
CA GLY A 258 -16.38 -4.41 -17.43
C GLY A 258 -16.56 -3.88 -16.00
N PRO A 259 -15.64 -4.23 -15.08
CA PRO A 259 -15.56 -3.69 -13.73
C PRO A 259 -14.76 -2.40 -13.54
N ASP A 260 -14.17 -1.83 -14.59
CA ASP A 260 -13.19 -0.74 -14.43
C ASP A 260 -13.67 0.59 -15.01
N GLY A 261 -13.83 1.60 -14.15
CA GLY A 261 -14.22 2.95 -14.56
C GLY A 261 -13.04 3.92 -14.56
N LEU A 262 -13.35 5.17 -14.91
CA LEU A 262 -12.57 6.33 -14.50
C LEU A 262 -13.19 6.89 -13.21
N VAL A 263 -12.39 7.10 -12.17
CA VAL A 263 -12.78 7.90 -11.00
C VAL A 263 -11.95 9.18 -10.99
N ILE A 264 -12.65 10.32 -10.94
CA ILE A 264 -12.07 11.63 -10.74
C ILE A 264 -11.93 11.85 -9.23
N LEU A 265 -10.72 12.13 -8.76
CA LEU A 265 -10.44 12.41 -7.35
C LEU A 265 -10.24 13.93 -7.14
N VAL A 266 -10.75 14.49 -6.05
CA VAL A 266 -10.30 15.80 -5.53
C VAL A 266 -9.55 15.55 -4.21
N GLY A 267 -8.24 15.78 -4.23
CA GLY A 267 -7.30 15.31 -3.21
C GLY A 267 -6.73 13.93 -3.52
N ASN A 268 -5.59 13.60 -2.91
CA ASN A 268 -4.93 12.29 -3.03
C ASN A 268 -5.60 11.22 -2.13
N LYS A 269 -5.38 9.94 -2.44
CA LYS A 269 -5.72 8.84 -1.52
C LYS A 269 -4.91 8.97 -0.21
N ASN A 270 -5.53 8.65 0.94
CA ASN A 270 -4.98 8.69 2.32
C ASN A 270 -4.14 9.93 2.66
N GLY A 271 -4.75 11.07 2.92
CA GLY A 271 -4.07 12.34 3.04
C GLY A 271 -2.98 12.47 4.12
N PHE A 272 -3.26 12.09 5.37
CA PHE A 272 -2.53 12.66 6.54
C PHE A 272 -2.35 11.73 7.75
N TYR A 273 -1.34 12.00 8.58
CA TYR A 273 -0.91 11.16 9.71
C TYR A 273 -1.96 11.09 10.82
N ARG A 274 -2.42 9.88 11.16
CA ARG A 274 -3.50 9.60 12.15
C ARG A 274 -4.84 10.32 11.88
N ARG A 275 -4.98 11.01 10.74
CA ARG A 275 -6.19 11.74 10.34
C ARG A 275 -6.63 11.29 8.95
N GLN A 276 -7.62 10.41 8.91
CA GLN A 276 -8.49 10.30 7.75
C GLN A 276 -9.67 11.26 7.93
N PRO A 277 -9.78 12.35 7.13
CA PRO A 277 -11.03 13.08 7.02
C PRO A 277 -12.13 12.13 6.54
N ALA A 278 -13.33 12.22 7.12
CA ALA A 278 -14.49 11.46 6.64
C ALA A 278 -14.88 11.93 5.21
N GLY A 279 -14.41 11.23 4.19
CA GLY A 279 -14.53 11.61 2.77
C GLY A 279 -13.19 12.05 2.15
N ASP A 280 -12.18 11.20 2.23
CA ASP A 280 -10.83 11.44 1.72
C ASP A 280 -10.39 10.34 0.74
N PRO A 281 -10.17 10.64 -0.57
CA PRO A 281 -10.44 11.91 -1.26
C PRO A 281 -11.95 12.08 -1.56
N GLN A 282 -12.34 13.19 -2.19
CA GLN A 282 -13.65 13.22 -2.87
C GLN A 282 -13.54 12.36 -4.13
N MET A 283 -14.29 11.27 -4.20
CA MET A 283 -14.41 10.44 -5.40
C MET A 283 -15.64 10.83 -6.22
N VAL A 284 -15.46 11.10 -7.50
CA VAL A 284 -16.53 11.30 -8.49
C VAL A 284 -16.37 10.29 -9.59
N LEU A 285 -17.32 9.36 -9.66
CA LEU A 285 -17.35 8.31 -10.67
C LEU A 285 -17.73 8.90 -12.03
N ALA A 286 -16.90 8.68 -13.05
CA ALA A 286 -17.14 9.22 -14.39
C ALA A 286 -17.97 8.28 -15.28
N THR A 287 -18.70 8.87 -16.23
CA THR A 287 -19.27 8.22 -17.41
C THR A 287 -18.53 8.67 -18.68
N GLU A 288 -18.72 7.95 -19.78
CA GLU A 288 -18.44 8.48 -21.11
C GLU A 288 -19.21 9.79 -21.35
N GLY A 289 -18.63 10.73 -22.09
CA GLY A 289 -19.22 12.03 -22.35
C GLY A 289 -19.08 13.01 -21.17
N ARG A 290 -20.11 13.82 -20.90
CA ARG A 290 -20.01 14.96 -19.97
C ARG A 290 -20.30 14.59 -18.53
N ASN A 291 -19.33 14.89 -17.66
CA ASN A 291 -19.40 14.77 -16.23
C ASN A 291 -19.41 16.19 -15.61
N THR A 292 -20.32 16.45 -14.67
CA THR A 292 -20.41 17.72 -13.95
C THR A 292 -20.58 17.47 -12.46
N PHE A 293 -19.77 18.10 -11.62
CA PHE A 293 -19.87 18.00 -10.16
C PHE A 293 -19.45 19.29 -9.46
N VAL A 294 -19.76 19.41 -8.17
CA VAL A 294 -19.24 20.47 -7.30
C VAL A 294 -18.23 19.87 -6.33
N ALA A 295 -17.11 20.55 -6.12
CA ALA A 295 -16.08 20.12 -5.20
C ALA A 295 -16.55 20.26 -3.73
N SER A 296 -16.54 19.18 -2.96
CA SER A 296 -16.89 19.17 -1.53
C SER A 296 -15.74 19.66 -0.63
N ARG A 297 -14.54 19.78 -1.20
CA ARG A 297 -13.26 20.08 -0.56
C ARG A 297 -12.29 20.72 -1.56
N ASP A 298 -11.19 21.25 -1.03
CA ASP A 298 -10.03 21.68 -1.82
C ASP A 298 -9.10 20.49 -2.10
N GLY A 299 -8.38 20.56 -3.23
CA GLY A 299 -7.34 19.57 -3.60
C GLY A 299 -6.91 19.65 -5.06
N LEU A 300 -5.84 18.93 -5.41
CA LEU A 300 -5.53 18.63 -6.81
C LEU A 300 -6.55 17.64 -7.38
N LEU A 301 -6.86 17.77 -8.68
CA LEU A 301 -7.59 16.75 -9.43
C LEU A 301 -6.65 15.59 -9.79
N TYR A 302 -7.14 14.37 -9.67
CA TYR A 302 -6.47 13.17 -10.18
C TYR A 302 -7.46 12.29 -10.95
N PHE A 303 -6.93 11.41 -11.80
CA PHE A 303 -7.71 10.48 -12.60
C PHE A 303 -7.27 9.04 -12.29
N GLU A 304 -8.07 8.31 -11.54
CA GLU A 304 -7.88 6.88 -11.28
C GLU A 304 -8.51 6.10 -12.45
N TYR A 305 -7.67 5.60 -13.35
CA TYR A 305 -8.08 4.80 -14.51
C TYR A 305 -7.23 3.53 -14.56
N THR A 306 -7.88 2.38 -14.55
CA THR A 306 -7.23 1.10 -14.21
C THR A 306 -7.71 -0.05 -15.11
N ASP A 307 -6.86 -1.08 -15.28
CA ASP A 307 -7.18 -2.33 -15.98
C ASP A 307 -6.87 -3.54 -15.09
N SER A 308 -7.95 -4.00 -14.49
CA SER A 308 -8.20 -5.24 -13.76
C SER A 308 -7.75 -6.51 -14.48
N GLY A 309 -7.96 -6.59 -15.80
CA GLY A 309 -8.02 -7.85 -16.54
C GLY A 309 -9.32 -8.65 -16.37
N PHE A 310 -10.33 -8.17 -15.64
CA PHE A 310 -11.67 -8.80 -15.51
C PHE A 310 -12.75 -8.12 -16.38
N ASN A 311 -12.37 -7.13 -17.18
CA ASN A 311 -13.21 -6.53 -18.23
C ASN A 311 -13.55 -7.55 -19.33
N GLU A 312 -14.62 -7.33 -20.12
CA GLU A 312 -14.84 -8.13 -21.36
C GLU A 312 -13.67 -7.96 -22.35
N ARG A 313 -12.94 -6.84 -22.29
CA ARG A 313 -11.79 -6.49 -23.14
C ARG A 313 -10.75 -5.70 -22.34
N PRO A 314 -9.44 -5.86 -22.60
CA PRO A 314 -8.42 -5.00 -22.00
C PRO A 314 -8.70 -3.52 -22.29
N ARG A 315 -8.45 -2.65 -21.32
CA ARG A 315 -8.84 -1.24 -21.42
C ARG A 315 -8.00 -0.50 -22.45
N ALA A 316 -8.70 0.18 -23.36
CA ALA A 316 -8.10 1.11 -24.31
C ALA A 316 -7.67 2.40 -23.61
N SER A 317 -6.84 3.21 -24.26
CA SER A 317 -6.55 4.56 -23.80
C SER A 317 -7.78 5.46 -23.95
N ILE A 318 -8.02 6.34 -22.97
CA ILE A 318 -9.13 7.30 -22.98
C ILE A 318 -8.63 8.74 -23.03
N ASP A 319 -9.44 9.64 -23.58
CA ASP A 319 -9.18 11.08 -23.56
C ASP A 319 -10.06 11.77 -22.51
N VAL A 320 -9.46 12.65 -21.70
CA VAL A 320 -10.13 13.44 -20.66
C VAL A 320 -9.84 14.92 -20.87
N PHE A 321 -10.88 15.76 -20.88
CA PHE A 321 -10.76 17.21 -21.06
C PHE A 321 -11.54 17.95 -19.96
N VAL A 322 -10.83 18.59 -19.04
CA VAL A 322 -11.42 19.49 -18.03
C VAL A 322 -11.81 20.81 -18.70
N ARG A 323 -13.11 20.98 -18.96
CA ARG A 323 -13.70 22.15 -19.63
C ARG A 323 -13.78 23.36 -18.70
N GLU A 324 -14.24 23.12 -17.48
CA GLU A 324 -14.55 24.15 -16.47
C GLU A 324 -14.12 23.66 -15.09
N GLY A 325 -13.81 24.60 -14.20
CA GLY A 325 -13.24 24.33 -12.87
C GLY A 325 -11.74 24.00 -12.92
N GLY A 326 -11.06 24.22 -11.80
CA GLY A 326 -9.63 23.99 -11.63
C GLY A 326 -8.76 25.14 -12.13
N ARG A 327 -7.81 25.60 -11.30
CA ARG A 327 -6.70 26.49 -11.66
C ARG A 327 -5.41 25.69 -11.82
N PRO A 328 -4.55 25.96 -12.83
CA PRO A 328 -3.27 25.26 -12.94
C PRO A 328 -2.34 25.57 -11.77
N ALA A 329 -1.72 24.53 -11.22
CA ALA A 329 -0.56 24.60 -10.36
C ALA A 329 0.73 24.43 -11.20
N PRO A 330 1.92 24.82 -10.70
CA PRO A 330 3.19 24.40 -11.28
C PRO A 330 3.28 22.87 -11.26
N PHE A 331 3.22 22.27 -12.45
CA PHE A 331 3.24 20.83 -12.66
C PHE A 331 4.42 20.45 -13.55
N TYR A 332 5.34 19.63 -13.04
CA TYR A 332 6.49 19.10 -13.78
C TYR A 332 6.25 17.65 -14.19
N VAL A 333 6.47 17.34 -15.48
CA VAL A 333 6.43 15.98 -16.02
C VAL A 333 7.81 15.60 -16.54
N GLU A 334 8.40 14.55 -15.98
CA GLU A 334 9.69 13.99 -16.40
C GLU A 334 9.74 13.67 -17.90
N GLY A 335 10.82 14.08 -18.56
CA GLY A 335 11.01 13.90 -20.01
C GLY A 335 10.15 14.80 -20.91
N VAL A 336 9.18 15.53 -20.37
CA VAL A 336 8.27 16.42 -21.13
C VAL A 336 8.50 17.89 -20.80
N THR A 337 8.52 18.26 -19.52
CA THR A 337 8.67 19.66 -19.08
C THR A 337 10.12 20.11 -19.13
N THR A 338 10.42 21.14 -19.94
CA THR A 338 11.78 21.71 -19.97
C THR A 338 12.07 22.61 -18.76
N PRO A 339 13.35 22.83 -18.39
CA PRO A 339 13.75 23.81 -17.38
C PRO A 339 13.41 25.28 -17.74
N GLY A 340 13.00 25.56 -18.98
CA GLY A 340 12.42 26.84 -19.38
C GLY A 340 10.97 26.95 -18.94
N GLU A 341 10.16 25.97 -19.32
CA GLU A 341 8.73 25.90 -19.00
C GLU A 341 8.47 25.76 -17.50
N TRP A 342 9.29 24.97 -16.78
CA TRP A 342 9.18 24.84 -15.33
C TRP A 342 9.29 26.20 -14.61
N ARG A 343 10.32 26.99 -14.96
CA ARG A 343 10.49 28.35 -14.41
C ARG A 343 9.36 29.29 -14.84
N ALA A 344 8.87 29.17 -16.07
CA ALA A 344 7.73 29.95 -16.54
C ALA A 344 6.43 29.60 -15.80
N MET A 345 6.20 28.32 -15.46
CA MET A 345 5.05 27.89 -14.64
C MET A 345 5.17 28.35 -13.18
N LEU A 346 6.36 28.23 -12.57
CA LEU A 346 6.61 28.76 -11.22
C LEU A 346 6.40 30.28 -11.11
N GLN A 347 6.63 31.03 -12.20
CA GLN A 347 6.34 32.47 -12.27
C GLN A 347 4.85 32.76 -12.56
N ARG A 348 4.23 32.03 -13.49
CA ARG A 348 2.84 32.24 -13.91
C ARG A 348 1.82 31.83 -12.85
N HIS A 349 2.15 30.81 -12.05
CA HIS A 349 1.31 30.24 -10.99
C HIS A 349 1.99 30.42 -9.64
N ALA A 350 2.40 31.65 -9.34
CA ALA A 350 3.05 32.03 -8.08
C ALA A 350 2.11 32.03 -6.87
N ASP A 351 0.80 32.12 -7.10
CA ASP A 351 -0.28 32.05 -6.10
C ASP A 351 -0.80 30.62 -5.84
N ALA A 352 -0.30 29.62 -6.58
CA ALA A 352 -0.72 28.24 -6.42
C ALA A 352 -0.32 27.70 -5.04
N PRO A 353 -1.24 27.08 -4.28
CA PRO A 353 -0.94 26.62 -2.92
C PRO A 353 -0.01 25.40 -2.91
N LEU A 354 -0.06 24.58 -3.96
CA LEU A 354 0.71 23.36 -4.14
C LEU A 354 1.56 23.43 -5.41
N ILE A 355 2.62 22.63 -5.46
CA ILE A 355 3.30 22.23 -6.68
C ILE A 355 3.24 20.70 -6.82
N GLU A 356 3.31 20.21 -8.05
CA GLU A 356 3.29 18.79 -8.37
C GLU A 356 4.45 18.42 -9.30
N MET A 357 5.17 17.34 -9.02
CA MET A 357 6.27 16.84 -9.85
C MET A 357 6.09 15.34 -10.05
N THR A 358 5.91 14.87 -11.28
CA THR A 358 5.69 13.46 -11.60
C THR A 358 6.77 12.91 -12.50
N GLY A 359 7.27 11.72 -12.13
CA GLY A 359 8.17 10.90 -12.94
C GLY A 359 7.52 9.58 -13.29
N LYS A 360 8.33 8.61 -13.74
CA LYS A 360 7.82 7.29 -14.10
C LYS A 360 7.14 6.58 -12.91
N ARG A 361 7.88 6.32 -11.83
CA ARG A 361 7.42 5.56 -10.64
C ARG A 361 7.39 6.38 -9.36
N THR A 362 7.56 7.70 -9.46
CA THR A 362 7.57 8.62 -8.32
C THR A 362 6.69 9.83 -8.60
N MET A 363 6.02 10.35 -7.59
CA MET A 363 5.28 11.61 -7.64
C MET A 363 5.56 12.42 -6.38
N PHE A 364 5.51 13.75 -6.47
CA PHE A 364 5.68 14.68 -5.35
C PHE A 364 4.56 15.72 -5.36
N THR A 365 3.84 15.85 -4.25
CA THR A 365 2.92 16.96 -3.99
C THR A 365 3.33 17.67 -2.71
N VAL A 366 3.80 18.91 -2.81
CA VAL A 366 4.22 19.73 -1.67
C VAL A 366 3.64 21.14 -1.79
N SER A 367 3.53 21.87 -0.68
CA SER A 367 3.14 23.28 -0.75
C SER A 367 4.18 24.10 -1.50
N ARG A 368 3.72 25.15 -2.20
CA ARG A 368 4.61 26.04 -2.96
C ARG A 368 5.67 26.69 -2.04
N ALA A 369 5.28 27.08 -0.84
CA ALA A 369 6.17 27.62 0.18
C ALA A 369 7.25 26.63 0.62
N MET A 370 6.95 25.33 0.69
CA MET A 370 7.94 24.28 1.04
C MET A 370 9.01 24.13 -0.05
N TYR A 371 8.59 24.10 -1.31
CA TYR A 371 9.51 23.98 -2.45
C TYR A 371 10.41 25.22 -2.60
N ASP A 372 9.85 26.43 -2.45
CA ASP A 372 10.63 27.67 -2.49
C ASP A 372 11.59 27.75 -1.27
N LYS A 373 11.17 27.33 -0.07
CA LYS A 373 12.01 27.24 1.14
C LYS A 373 13.18 26.26 0.99
N ALA A 374 12.99 25.17 0.25
CA ALA A 374 14.05 24.20 -0.05
C ALA A 374 15.14 24.73 -1.00
N GLY A 375 14.93 25.90 -1.61
CA GLY A 375 15.80 26.45 -2.65
C GLY A 375 15.44 26.01 -4.06
N ALA A 376 14.17 25.62 -4.29
CA ALA A 376 13.62 25.24 -5.60
C ALA A 376 14.43 24.14 -6.32
N ALA A 377 14.46 22.95 -5.73
CA ALA A 377 15.15 21.76 -6.26
C ALA A 377 14.85 21.50 -7.75
N ASP A 378 15.87 21.15 -8.53
CA ASP A 378 15.68 20.67 -9.90
C ASP A 378 14.84 19.36 -9.88
N PRO A 379 13.62 19.34 -10.48
CA PRO A 379 12.75 18.18 -10.44
C PRO A 379 13.36 16.93 -11.12
N ALA A 380 14.19 17.10 -12.15
CA ALA A 380 14.85 15.97 -12.82
C ALA A 380 15.92 15.33 -11.91
N MET A 381 16.67 16.14 -11.17
CA MET A 381 17.66 15.68 -10.18
C MET A 381 17.02 15.14 -8.89
N LEU A 382 15.74 15.43 -8.66
CA LEU A 382 14.92 14.81 -7.63
C LEU A 382 14.41 13.44 -8.08
N LEU A 383 13.62 13.40 -9.15
CA LEU A 383 12.96 12.18 -9.65
C LEU A 383 14.00 11.13 -10.07
N GLY A 384 15.00 11.51 -10.86
CA GLY A 384 16.11 10.64 -11.26
C GLY A 384 17.05 10.24 -10.11
N TYR A 385 16.95 10.82 -8.92
CA TYR A 385 17.59 10.29 -7.71
C TYR A 385 16.75 9.19 -7.08
N VAL A 386 15.45 9.41 -6.87
CA VAL A 386 14.54 8.42 -6.27
C VAL A 386 14.42 7.18 -7.16
N GLU A 387 14.25 7.34 -8.48
CA GLU A 387 14.16 6.24 -9.45
C GLU A 387 15.41 5.34 -9.43
N ARG A 388 16.61 5.89 -9.14
CA ARG A 388 17.83 5.08 -8.95
C ARG A 388 17.83 4.28 -7.65
N VAL A 389 17.30 4.84 -6.56
CA VAL A 389 17.13 4.11 -5.29
C VAL A 389 16.09 3.01 -5.45
N MET A 390 14.96 3.29 -6.11
CA MET A 390 13.95 2.30 -6.49
C MET A 390 14.58 1.19 -7.35
N GLY A 391 15.43 1.51 -8.32
CA GLY A 391 16.19 0.51 -9.10
C GLY A 391 17.11 -0.40 -8.29
N TYR A 392 17.62 0.05 -7.13
CA TYR A 392 18.34 -0.82 -6.19
C TYR A 392 17.38 -1.69 -5.35
N TYR A 393 16.17 -1.19 -5.08
CA TYR A 393 15.16 -1.90 -4.31
C TYR A 393 14.50 -3.00 -5.16
N ASP A 394 14.23 -2.70 -6.43
CA ASP A 394 13.88 -3.68 -7.45
C ASP A 394 14.90 -4.85 -7.46
N ALA A 395 16.19 -4.53 -7.50
CA ALA A 395 17.25 -5.54 -7.55
C ALA A 395 17.28 -6.47 -6.33
N ILE A 396 17.21 -5.94 -5.10
CA ILE A 396 17.22 -6.76 -3.88
C ILE A 396 15.87 -7.46 -3.61
N SER A 397 14.76 -6.92 -4.13
CA SER A 397 13.46 -7.60 -4.20
C SER A 397 13.33 -8.58 -5.37
N GLY A 398 14.34 -8.72 -6.22
CA GLY A 398 14.32 -9.60 -7.39
C GLY A 398 13.26 -9.22 -8.42
N LEU A 399 12.91 -7.93 -8.54
CA LEU A 399 12.03 -7.40 -9.57
C LEU A 399 12.86 -7.14 -10.85
N ASP A 400 13.29 -8.21 -11.50
CA ASP A 400 14.20 -8.19 -12.67
C ASP A 400 13.50 -8.36 -14.03
N GLY A 401 12.17 -8.44 -14.04
CA GLY A 401 11.38 -8.67 -15.26
C GLY A 401 11.42 -10.11 -15.80
N SER A 402 12.01 -11.08 -15.08
CA SER A 402 12.07 -12.48 -15.55
C SER A 402 10.71 -13.17 -15.63
N SER A 403 9.70 -12.62 -14.96
CA SER A 403 8.31 -13.09 -14.98
C SER A 403 7.35 -11.91 -14.76
N ALA A 404 6.06 -12.11 -15.02
CA ALA A 404 5.03 -11.10 -14.71
C ALA A 404 4.92 -10.81 -13.20
N LEU A 405 5.20 -11.81 -12.34
CA LEU A 405 5.29 -11.63 -10.88
C LEU A 405 6.54 -10.84 -10.47
N ASP A 406 7.59 -10.84 -11.30
CA ASP A 406 8.90 -10.24 -11.02
C ASP A 406 9.17 -8.96 -11.83
N THR A 407 8.15 -8.35 -12.43
CA THR A 407 8.32 -7.04 -13.09
C THR A 407 8.38 -5.93 -12.01
N PRO A 408 9.25 -4.90 -12.12
CA PRO A 408 9.15 -3.69 -11.31
C PRO A 408 7.75 -3.08 -11.33
N SER A 409 7.37 -2.35 -10.28
CA SER A 409 6.02 -1.78 -10.24
C SER A 409 5.78 -0.78 -11.38
N PRO A 410 4.63 -0.83 -12.07
CA PRO A 410 4.21 0.24 -12.98
C PRO A 410 3.63 1.45 -12.21
N LEU A 411 3.35 1.31 -10.91
CA LEU A 411 2.68 2.32 -10.09
C LEU A 411 3.67 3.32 -9.49
N ARG A 412 3.14 4.38 -8.86
CA ARG A 412 3.95 5.44 -8.26
C ARG A 412 4.01 5.36 -6.74
N VAL A 413 5.19 5.63 -6.18
CA VAL A 413 5.30 6.08 -4.78
C VAL A 413 5.06 7.59 -4.75
N HIS A 414 4.03 8.04 -4.02
CA HIS A 414 3.69 9.46 -3.93
C HIS A 414 4.27 10.06 -2.64
N PHE A 415 5.18 11.01 -2.75
CA PHE A 415 5.68 11.81 -1.64
C PHE A 415 4.77 13.02 -1.42
N VAL A 416 4.11 13.13 -0.27
CA VAL A 416 3.09 14.15 0.01
C VAL A 416 3.47 14.95 1.25
N GLN A 417 3.40 16.27 1.20
CA GLN A 417 3.59 17.09 2.41
C GLN A 417 2.39 16.93 3.36
N ASP A 418 2.63 16.48 4.59
CA ASP A 418 1.61 16.55 5.64
C ASP A 418 1.53 17.98 6.20
N ALA A 419 0.42 18.64 5.90
CA ALA A 419 0.10 20.00 6.33
C ALA A 419 -1.26 20.08 7.06
N ILE A 420 -1.86 18.95 7.44
CA ILE A 420 -3.17 18.90 8.13
C ILE A 420 -3.06 18.25 9.52
N SER A 421 -2.10 17.36 9.73
CA SER A 421 -1.77 16.89 11.07
C SER A 421 -1.05 17.98 11.87
N THR A 422 -1.44 18.13 13.13
CA THR A 422 -0.93 19.18 14.00
C THR A 422 0.52 18.90 14.38
N HIS A 423 1.23 19.95 14.82
CA HIS A 423 2.60 19.80 15.30
C HIS A 423 2.73 18.77 16.44
N ALA A 424 1.71 18.60 17.30
CA ALA A 424 1.72 17.59 18.36
C ALA A 424 1.47 16.16 17.85
N GLU A 425 0.72 15.98 16.76
CA GLU A 425 0.60 14.67 16.09
C GLU A 425 1.88 14.31 15.32
N LEU A 426 2.61 15.32 14.82
CA LEU A 426 3.84 15.15 14.03
C LEU A 426 5.15 15.32 14.82
N GLN A 427 5.12 15.65 16.11
CA GLN A 427 6.31 16.10 16.87
C GLN A 427 7.46 15.08 16.90
N ASP A 428 7.11 13.79 16.87
CA ASP A 428 8.04 12.65 16.93
C ASP A 428 8.18 11.95 15.56
N ALA A 429 7.56 12.48 14.50
CA ALA A 429 7.55 11.91 13.15
C ALA A 429 8.47 12.72 12.21
N TYR A 430 9.54 12.09 11.73
CA TYR A 430 10.49 12.71 10.79
C TYR A 430 10.02 12.59 9.34
N MET A 431 9.63 11.39 8.95
CA MET A 431 8.90 11.00 7.73
C MET A 431 7.99 9.82 8.12
N TYR A 432 7.10 9.35 7.24
CA TYR A 432 6.38 8.09 7.45
C TYR A 432 5.88 7.49 6.13
N ALA A 433 5.86 6.16 6.01
CA ALA A 433 5.22 5.44 4.90
C ALA A 433 3.81 4.94 5.26
N THR A 434 2.93 4.88 4.27
CA THR A 434 1.59 4.28 4.38
C THR A 434 1.07 3.88 3.00
N TYR A 435 -0.15 3.34 2.91
CA TYR A 435 -0.80 3.08 1.63
C TYR A 435 -0.85 4.35 0.78
N TYR A 436 -0.49 4.19 -0.50
CA TYR A 436 -0.39 5.19 -1.57
C TYR A 436 0.76 6.19 -1.46
N MET A 437 1.25 6.51 -0.26
CA MET A 437 2.16 7.64 -0.06
C MET A 437 3.24 7.49 1.03
N ILE A 438 4.30 8.30 0.88
CA ILE A 438 5.25 8.66 1.93
C ILE A 438 4.93 10.11 2.37
N GLY A 439 4.57 10.26 3.63
CA GLY A 439 4.31 11.55 4.26
C GLY A 439 5.61 12.29 4.59
N LEU A 440 5.64 13.58 4.22
CA LEU A 440 6.69 14.54 4.51
C LEU A 440 6.14 15.57 5.52
N PRO A 441 6.23 15.29 6.84
CA PRO A 441 5.69 16.16 7.87
C PRO A 441 6.50 17.44 8.05
N LEU A 442 5.83 18.53 8.43
CA LEU A 442 6.44 19.81 8.78
C LEU A 442 7.41 20.30 7.68
N ASP A 443 8.70 20.44 7.99
CA ASP A 443 9.76 20.92 7.10
C ASP A 443 10.61 19.81 6.46
N SER A 444 10.34 18.54 6.76
CA SER A 444 11.16 17.37 6.34
C SER A 444 11.50 17.36 4.85
N ALA A 445 10.55 17.74 3.98
CA ALA A 445 10.75 17.85 2.53
C ALA A 445 11.89 18.83 2.16
N ALA A 446 11.87 20.03 2.73
CA ALA A 446 12.92 21.04 2.56
C ALA A 446 14.18 20.73 3.37
N GLU A 447 14.13 19.78 4.31
CA GLU A 447 15.29 19.31 5.05
C GLU A 447 16.01 18.11 4.42
N THR A 448 15.36 17.36 3.52
CA THR A 448 15.87 16.14 2.86
C THR A 448 15.87 16.26 1.32
N LEU A 449 14.96 15.55 0.65
CA LEU A 449 14.87 15.31 -0.79
C LEU A 449 14.97 16.55 -1.67
N LEU A 450 14.42 17.68 -1.18
CA LEU A 450 14.41 18.95 -1.91
C LEU A 450 15.69 19.79 -1.67
N LYS A 451 16.67 19.33 -0.89
CA LYS A 451 18.00 19.96 -0.81
C LYS A 451 18.90 19.52 -1.99
N PRO A 452 19.81 20.40 -2.46
CA PRO A 452 20.81 20.03 -3.48
C PRO A 452 21.87 19.01 -3.02
N ALA A 453 22.10 18.85 -1.71
CA ALA A 453 23.20 18.05 -1.16
C ALA A 453 22.68 16.76 -0.47
N LYS A 454 22.84 15.61 -1.15
CA LYS A 454 22.19 14.33 -0.83
C LYS A 454 23.13 13.32 -0.15
N SER A 455 23.87 13.74 0.88
CA SER A 455 24.89 12.90 1.53
C SER A 455 24.34 11.95 2.61
N GLU A 456 23.28 12.36 3.33
CA GLU A 456 22.70 11.62 4.46
C GLU A 456 21.16 11.55 4.35
N GLU A 457 20.66 10.55 3.62
CA GLU A 457 19.25 10.43 3.24
C GLU A 457 18.59 9.16 3.82
N TRP A 458 19.08 8.67 4.97
CA TRP A 458 18.65 7.37 5.52
C TRP A 458 17.13 7.29 5.77
N GLY A 459 16.51 8.35 6.30
CA GLY A 459 15.04 8.39 6.49
C GLY A 459 14.26 8.22 5.18
N VAL A 460 14.73 8.83 4.09
CA VAL A 460 14.14 8.68 2.76
C VAL A 460 14.25 7.24 2.26
N TRP A 461 15.43 6.64 2.43
CA TRP A 461 15.67 5.25 2.06
C TRP A 461 14.84 4.28 2.90
N HIS A 462 14.59 4.62 4.16
CA HIS A 462 13.80 3.86 5.11
C HIS A 462 12.30 3.89 4.74
N GLU A 463 11.67 5.05 4.58
CA GLU A 463 10.26 5.11 4.17
C GLU A 463 10.03 4.47 2.78
N LEU A 464 10.94 4.71 1.83
CA LEU A 464 10.88 4.05 0.53
C LEU A 464 11.09 2.53 0.63
N GLY A 465 11.82 2.07 1.65
CA GLY A 465 12.01 0.65 1.96
C GLY A 465 10.73 0.01 2.48
N HIS A 466 9.92 0.70 3.28
CA HIS A 466 8.61 0.21 3.71
C HIS A 466 7.66 0.00 2.51
N MET A 467 7.74 0.81 1.46
CA MET A 467 6.97 0.61 0.22
C MET A 467 7.35 -0.68 -0.54
N TYR A 468 8.53 -1.23 -0.31
CA TYR A 468 9.02 -2.51 -0.87
C TYR A 468 8.96 -3.70 0.12
N GLN A 469 8.70 -3.43 1.41
CA GLN A 469 8.75 -4.41 2.48
C GLN A 469 7.66 -5.46 2.33
N GLN A 470 8.07 -6.73 2.26
CA GLN A 470 7.14 -7.85 2.23
C GLN A 470 6.64 -8.20 3.64
N TRP A 471 5.33 -8.23 3.83
CA TRP A 471 4.72 -8.56 5.12
C TRP A 471 4.85 -10.05 5.48
N ASP A 472 4.91 -10.94 4.49
CA ASP A 472 4.96 -12.40 4.70
C ASP A 472 6.18 -12.89 5.51
N TRP A 473 7.20 -12.05 5.71
CA TRP A 473 8.35 -12.30 6.58
C TRP A 473 8.70 -11.08 7.46
N THR A 474 7.72 -10.20 7.70
CA THR A 474 7.84 -9.05 8.59
C THR A 474 6.81 -9.16 9.71
N TRP A 475 7.10 -10.00 10.70
CA TRP A 475 6.31 -10.13 11.93
C TRP A 475 6.51 -8.92 12.88
N PRO A 476 5.69 -8.75 13.93
CA PRO A 476 5.89 -7.70 14.94
C PRO A 476 7.29 -7.75 15.56
N GLY A 477 7.87 -6.59 15.87
CA GLY A 477 9.26 -6.49 16.34
C GLY A 477 10.34 -6.55 15.25
N VAL A 478 10.00 -6.89 13.99
CA VAL A 478 10.91 -6.78 12.84
C VAL A 478 10.47 -5.78 11.75
N THR A 479 9.34 -5.07 11.90
CA THR A 479 8.90 -4.00 10.97
C THR A 479 9.99 -2.95 10.76
N GLU A 480 10.55 -2.39 11.83
CA GLU A 480 11.69 -1.44 11.75
C GLU A 480 13.04 -2.12 11.49
N THR A 481 13.07 -3.45 11.32
CA THR A 481 14.27 -4.20 11.00
C THR A 481 14.37 -4.50 9.50
N THR A 482 13.36 -5.15 8.91
CA THR A 482 13.45 -5.63 7.52
C THR A 482 13.49 -4.49 6.50
N VAL A 483 12.84 -3.36 6.81
CA VAL A 483 12.95 -2.09 6.05
C VAL A 483 14.40 -1.62 5.88
N ASN A 484 15.24 -1.82 6.89
CA ASN A 484 16.62 -1.35 6.88
C ASN A 484 17.55 -2.25 6.04
N ILE A 485 17.07 -3.40 5.53
CA ILE A 485 17.78 -4.19 4.51
C ILE A 485 17.86 -3.40 3.20
N TYR A 486 16.77 -2.76 2.78
CA TYR A 486 16.75 -1.88 1.60
C TYR A 486 17.66 -0.68 1.83
N SER A 487 17.59 -0.03 3.00
CA SER A 487 18.44 1.13 3.34
C SER A 487 19.95 0.81 3.38
N LEU A 488 20.35 -0.36 3.91
CA LEU A 488 21.73 -0.85 3.81
C LEU A 488 22.17 -1.10 2.37
N HIS A 489 21.26 -1.60 1.53
CA HIS A 489 21.54 -1.81 0.11
C HIS A 489 21.68 -0.47 -0.64
N ALA A 490 20.78 0.50 -0.42
CA ALA A 490 20.92 1.86 -0.96
C ALA A 490 22.27 2.49 -0.58
N LEU A 491 22.65 2.44 0.70
CA LEU A 491 23.94 2.93 1.18
C LEU A 491 25.12 2.32 0.40
N GLN A 492 25.14 0.99 0.28
CA GLN A 492 26.22 0.27 -0.42
C GLN A 492 26.23 0.56 -1.93
N ARG A 493 25.07 0.70 -2.56
CA ARG A 493 24.94 0.91 -4.01
C ARG A 493 25.18 2.35 -4.45
N LEU A 494 24.83 3.33 -3.62
CA LEU A 494 25.15 4.74 -3.83
C LEU A 494 26.60 5.09 -3.50
N GLY A 495 27.23 4.35 -2.58
CA GLY A 495 28.62 4.60 -2.16
C GLY A 495 28.82 5.95 -1.48
N THR A 496 27.81 6.43 -0.73
CA THR A 496 27.87 7.74 -0.06
C THR A 496 28.92 7.72 1.07
N PRO A 497 29.46 8.88 1.49
CA PRO A 497 30.39 8.97 2.63
C PRO A 497 29.72 8.74 4.00
N MET A 498 28.41 8.44 4.04
CA MET A 498 27.66 8.24 5.27
C MET A 498 28.09 6.95 6.00
N VAL A 499 28.39 7.07 7.29
CA VAL A 499 28.75 5.90 8.11
C VAL A 499 27.50 5.04 8.33
N SER A 500 27.59 3.74 8.02
CA SER A 500 26.49 2.79 8.25
C SER A 500 25.98 2.86 9.69
N PRO A 501 24.65 2.91 9.92
CA PRO A 501 24.09 2.91 11.27
C PRO A 501 24.53 1.74 12.14
N LEU A 502 24.94 0.60 11.56
CA LEU A 502 25.48 -0.55 12.29
C LEU A 502 26.87 -0.28 12.92
N LEU A 503 27.64 0.65 12.34
CA LEU A 503 28.99 1.02 12.80
C LEU A 503 28.99 2.20 13.78
N ARG A 504 27.84 2.86 14.01
CA ARG A 504 27.75 3.97 14.95
C ARG A 504 27.90 3.51 16.41
N THR A 505 28.69 4.25 17.18
CA THR A 505 28.81 4.08 18.64
C THR A 505 27.50 4.43 19.35
N VAL A 506 27.17 3.64 20.37
CA VAL A 506 25.79 3.50 20.87
C VAL A 506 25.64 3.92 22.33
N ASP A 507 26.66 3.69 23.16
CA ASP A 507 26.66 4.02 24.58
C ASP A 507 27.86 4.90 24.97
N ALA A 508 27.81 5.45 26.19
CA ALA A 508 28.94 6.12 26.84
C ALA A 508 29.75 5.17 27.75
N HIS A 509 29.56 3.85 27.61
CA HIS A 509 29.89 2.84 28.64
C HIS A 509 30.64 1.60 28.12
N GLY A 510 30.92 1.51 26.81
CA GLY A 510 31.89 0.58 26.21
C GLY A 510 31.43 -0.22 24.98
N ALA A 511 30.22 -0.05 24.45
CA ALA A 511 29.80 -0.63 23.16
C ALA A 511 30.15 0.31 22.00
N LYS A 512 31.20 -0.01 21.25
CA LYS A 512 31.73 0.86 20.18
C LYS A 512 30.84 0.90 18.93
N SER A 513 29.98 -0.10 18.74
CA SER A 513 29.09 -0.25 17.59
C SER A 513 27.88 -1.16 17.90
N ARG A 514 26.87 -1.17 17.02
CA ARG A 514 25.79 -2.19 17.05
C ARG A 514 26.30 -3.60 16.74
N LEU A 515 27.42 -3.73 16.02
CA LEU A 515 28.11 -5.02 15.82
C LEU A 515 28.68 -5.58 17.13
N ASP A 516 29.14 -4.73 18.06
CA ASP A 516 29.56 -5.15 19.40
C ASP A 516 28.35 -5.60 20.24
N LEU A 517 27.20 -4.90 20.14
CA LEU A 517 25.97 -5.31 20.80
C LEU A 517 25.44 -6.66 20.28
N ALA A 518 25.49 -6.90 18.97
CA ALA A 518 25.21 -8.20 18.37
C ALA A 518 26.17 -9.29 18.87
N THR A 519 27.46 -8.99 18.97
CA THR A 519 28.47 -9.93 19.51
C THR A 519 28.17 -10.28 20.98
N ARG A 520 27.79 -9.29 21.80
CA ARG A 520 27.35 -9.51 23.19
C ARG A 520 26.07 -10.36 23.25
N TYR A 521 25.07 -10.06 22.42
CA TYR A 521 23.81 -10.80 22.35
C TYR A 521 24.02 -12.28 21.98
N LEU A 522 24.87 -12.56 20.99
CA LEU A 522 25.24 -13.92 20.57
C LEU A 522 26.11 -14.68 21.61
N ALA A 523 26.75 -13.97 22.53
CA ALA A 523 27.53 -14.57 23.63
C ALA A 523 26.70 -14.95 24.87
N GLN A 524 25.43 -14.54 24.94
CA GLN A 524 24.56 -14.88 26.09
C GLN A 524 24.27 -16.41 26.15
N PRO A 525 24.08 -16.99 27.34
CA PRO A 525 23.74 -18.42 27.49
C PRO A 525 22.26 -18.73 27.17
N SER A 526 21.40 -17.73 27.24
CA SER A 526 19.99 -17.77 26.82
C SER A 526 19.67 -16.46 26.09
N ARG A 527 18.78 -16.52 25.10
CA ARG A 527 18.29 -15.36 24.35
C ARG A 527 17.02 -15.70 23.56
N ASN A 528 16.21 -14.70 23.29
CA ASN A 528 15.01 -14.77 22.46
C ASN A 528 15.02 -13.63 21.45
N PHE A 529 15.06 -13.95 20.14
CA PHE A 529 15.07 -12.94 19.08
C PHE A 529 13.76 -12.12 19.04
N LEU A 530 12.65 -12.69 19.52
CA LEU A 530 11.31 -12.11 19.46
C LEU A 530 10.99 -11.20 20.66
N ASP A 531 11.92 -11.01 21.60
CA ASP A 531 11.72 -10.23 22.83
C ASP A 531 12.81 -9.15 22.97
N ASP A 532 12.42 -7.88 22.95
CA ASP A 532 13.32 -6.73 23.08
C ASP A 532 14.09 -6.74 24.42
N ALA A 533 13.50 -7.28 25.49
CA ALA A 533 14.16 -7.41 26.79
C ALA A 533 15.31 -8.42 26.79
N SER A 534 15.42 -9.29 25.76
CA SER A 534 16.54 -10.21 25.59
C SER A 534 17.81 -9.55 25.02
N PHE A 535 17.74 -8.29 24.57
CA PHE A 535 18.87 -7.61 23.93
C PHE A 535 19.69 -6.81 24.97
N PRO A 536 21.04 -6.74 24.85
CA PRO A 536 21.88 -6.06 25.84
C PRO A 536 21.56 -4.57 26.06
N VAL A 537 20.90 -3.95 25.08
CA VAL A 537 20.27 -2.63 25.15
C VAL A 537 18.93 -2.76 24.42
N PRO A 538 17.78 -2.82 25.11
CA PRO A 538 16.48 -3.09 24.47
C PRO A 538 16.07 -2.06 23.40
N SER A 539 16.38 -0.77 23.60
CA SER A 539 16.13 0.30 22.61
C SER A 539 16.95 0.16 21.31
N GLU A 540 17.86 -0.81 21.26
CA GLU A 540 18.73 -1.10 20.11
C GLU A 540 18.42 -2.48 19.50
N ALA A 541 17.36 -3.16 19.96
CA ALA A 541 16.96 -4.48 19.49
C ALA A 541 16.80 -4.53 17.96
N LEU A 542 16.12 -3.55 17.34
CA LEU A 542 15.94 -3.50 15.88
C LEU A 542 17.27 -3.46 15.11
N TRP A 543 18.27 -2.72 15.62
CA TRP A 543 19.58 -2.63 14.98
C TRP A 543 20.42 -3.89 15.19
N VAL A 544 20.27 -4.56 16.34
CA VAL A 544 20.91 -5.86 16.57
C VAL A 544 20.24 -6.98 15.77
N ARG A 545 18.91 -6.96 15.60
CA ARG A 545 18.18 -7.86 14.69
C ARG A 545 18.63 -7.67 13.25
N LEU A 546 18.85 -6.43 12.80
CA LEU A 546 19.32 -6.11 11.44
C LEU A 546 20.67 -6.78 11.11
N VAL A 547 21.54 -6.99 12.11
CA VAL A 547 22.81 -7.73 11.93
C VAL A 547 22.56 -9.18 11.46
N MET A 548 21.48 -9.85 11.90
CA MET A 548 21.14 -11.19 11.39
C MET A 548 20.85 -11.16 9.88
N TYR A 549 20.03 -10.21 9.42
CA TYR A 549 19.66 -10.09 8.01
C TYR A 549 20.85 -9.66 7.14
N GLU A 550 21.67 -8.73 7.62
CA GLU A 550 22.88 -8.30 6.93
C GLU A 550 23.95 -9.42 6.88
N GLN A 551 24.07 -10.26 7.91
CA GLN A 551 24.92 -11.46 7.86
C GLN A 551 24.48 -12.44 6.77
N LEU A 552 23.17 -12.69 6.61
CA LEU A 552 22.65 -13.50 5.51
C LEU A 552 23.01 -12.87 4.15
N ARG A 553 22.80 -11.56 3.99
CA ARG A 553 23.13 -10.84 2.74
C ARG A 553 24.62 -10.92 2.39
N ARG A 554 25.50 -10.72 3.38
CA ARG A 554 26.96 -10.76 3.17
C ARG A 554 27.51 -12.18 2.96
N ALA A 555 26.91 -13.19 3.56
CA ALA A 555 27.32 -14.59 3.38
C ALA A 555 26.82 -15.23 2.08
N LEU A 556 25.58 -14.90 1.67
CA LEU A 556 24.87 -15.57 0.57
C LEU A 556 24.75 -14.70 -0.69
N GLY A 557 25.21 -13.46 -0.63
CA GLY A 557 25.13 -12.44 -1.68
C GLY A 557 23.74 -11.80 -1.80
N ASP A 558 23.66 -10.63 -2.44
CA ASP A 558 22.41 -9.86 -2.62
C ASP A 558 21.29 -10.70 -3.28
N ALA A 559 21.67 -11.64 -4.17
CA ALA A 559 20.76 -12.56 -4.82
C ALA A 559 20.00 -13.50 -3.86
N PHE A 560 20.42 -13.64 -2.59
CA PHE A 560 19.65 -14.36 -1.57
C PHE A 560 18.31 -13.69 -1.30
N TYR A 561 18.29 -12.38 -1.05
CA TYR A 561 17.04 -11.66 -0.80
C TYR A 561 16.17 -11.60 -2.07
N ALA A 562 16.77 -11.47 -3.25
CA ALA A 562 16.04 -11.57 -4.51
C ALA A 562 15.31 -12.92 -4.65
N ARG A 563 15.99 -14.05 -4.38
CA ARG A 563 15.37 -15.38 -4.41
C ARG A 563 14.31 -15.58 -3.32
N LEU A 564 14.53 -15.02 -2.12
CA LEU A 564 13.56 -15.08 -1.03
C LEU A 564 12.26 -14.33 -1.40
N HIS A 565 12.38 -13.11 -1.92
CA HIS A 565 11.23 -12.33 -2.39
C HIS A 565 10.47 -13.06 -3.52
N LYS A 566 11.18 -13.65 -4.49
CA LYS A 566 10.57 -14.47 -5.55
C LYS A 566 9.80 -15.67 -5.00
N ALA A 567 10.36 -16.38 -4.01
CA ALA A 567 9.68 -17.49 -3.36
C ALA A 567 8.39 -17.06 -2.65
N TYR A 568 8.39 -15.89 -2.00
CA TYR A 568 7.19 -15.32 -1.36
C TYR A 568 6.15 -14.78 -2.36
N ARG A 569 6.55 -14.25 -3.52
CA ARG A 569 5.61 -13.87 -4.59
C ARG A 569 5.00 -15.08 -5.31
N LEU A 570 5.78 -16.12 -5.55
CA LEU A 570 5.31 -17.35 -6.20
C LEU A 570 4.43 -18.19 -5.26
N HIS A 571 4.73 -18.15 -3.96
CA HIS A 571 3.98 -18.82 -2.92
C HIS A 571 3.68 -17.81 -1.79
N PRO A 572 2.60 -17.00 -1.87
CA PRO A 572 2.11 -16.20 -0.75
C PRO A 572 1.98 -17.00 0.56
N LEU A 573 1.94 -16.34 1.73
CA LEU A 573 1.33 -16.99 2.89
C LEU A 573 -0.18 -17.02 2.72
N THR A 574 -0.80 -18.14 3.09
CA THR A 574 -2.24 -18.23 3.33
C THR A 574 -2.59 -17.74 4.75
N GLU A 575 -3.88 -17.48 5.00
CA GLU A 575 -4.38 -17.08 6.33
C GLU A 575 -3.97 -18.08 7.43
N ASP A 576 -4.07 -19.38 7.12
CA ASP A 576 -3.79 -20.47 8.06
C ASP A 576 -2.26 -20.71 8.25
N GLU A 577 -1.41 -20.14 7.38
CA GLU A 577 0.06 -20.12 7.49
C GLU A 577 0.60 -18.84 8.18
N GLY A 578 -0.25 -17.88 8.54
CA GLY A 578 0.16 -16.60 9.12
C GLY A 578 0.12 -16.53 10.65
N GLY A 579 0.44 -15.33 11.18
CA GLY A 579 0.63 -15.10 12.61
C GLY A 579 2.03 -15.50 13.09
N ASP A 580 2.54 -14.80 14.12
CA ASP A 580 3.99 -14.68 14.42
C ASP A 580 4.76 -16.00 14.42
N ARG A 581 4.22 -17.05 15.04
CA ARG A 581 4.87 -18.36 15.09
C ARG A 581 5.05 -18.96 13.70
N ASN A 582 3.99 -18.92 12.89
CA ASN A 582 3.96 -19.53 11.56
C ASN A 582 4.71 -18.65 10.55
N GLU A 583 4.62 -17.32 10.66
CA GLU A 583 5.45 -16.37 9.90
C GLU A 583 6.95 -16.65 10.13
N VAL A 584 7.38 -16.82 11.40
CA VAL A 584 8.77 -17.15 11.74
C VAL A 584 9.18 -18.54 11.25
N GLN A 585 8.36 -19.59 11.47
CA GLN A 585 8.70 -20.94 10.98
C GLN A 585 8.80 -20.99 9.46
N THR A 586 7.91 -20.31 8.77
CA THR A 586 7.86 -20.27 7.31
C THR A 586 8.99 -19.43 6.73
N PHE A 587 9.38 -18.33 7.38
CA PHE A 587 10.60 -17.60 7.05
C PHE A 587 11.85 -18.48 7.18
N VAL A 588 12.00 -19.23 8.28
CA VAL A 588 13.13 -20.15 8.45
C VAL A 588 13.17 -21.19 7.32
N LEU A 589 12.02 -21.81 7.00
CA LEU A 589 11.90 -22.79 5.92
C LEU A 589 12.23 -22.20 4.55
N ARG A 590 11.64 -21.05 4.20
CA ARG A 590 11.81 -20.39 2.90
C ARG A 590 13.19 -19.76 2.75
N ALA A 591 13.83 -19.32 3.83
CA ALA A 591 15.24 -18.93 3.84
C ALA A 591 16.17 -20.12 3.56
N CYS A 592 15.90 -21.31 4.12
CA CYS A 592 16.66 -22.52 3.80
C CYS A 592 16.55 -22.87 2.30
N ILE A 593 15.33 -22.82 1.74
CA ILE A 593 15.08 -23.04 0.31
C ILE A 593 15.79 -21.99 -0.55
N ALA A 594 15.66 -20.69 -0.24
CA ALA A 594 16.27 -19.60 -1.00
C ALA A 594 17.82 -19.58 -0.90
N ALA A 595 18.38 -20.13 0.17
CA ALA A 595 19.83 -20.35 0.32
C ALA A 595 20.30 -21.66 -0.34
N ASN A 596 19.42 -22.65 -0.54
CA ASN A 596 19.75 -24.05 -0.80
C ASN A 596 20.68 -24.65 0.28
N LEU A 597 20.46 -24.25 1.54
CA LEU A 597 21.27 -24.60 2.71
C LEU A 597 20.39 -24.82 3.95
N ASP A 598 20.80 -25.70 4.85
CA ASP A 598 20.19 -25.82 6.18
C ASP A 598 20.66 -24.65 7.07
N LEU A 599 19.80 -23.65 7.23
CA LEU A 599 20.03 -22.48 8.08
C LEU A 599 19.45 -22.64 9.50
N THR A 600 18.89 -23.80 9.87
CA THR A 600 18.19 -23.97 11.16
C THR A 600 19.10 -23.70 12.36
N GLU A 601 20.38 -24.07 12.28
CA GLU A 601 21.40 -23.77 13.29
C GLU A 601 21.76 -22.28 13.34
N PHE A 602 21.79 -21.57 12.21
CA PHE A 602 22.04 -20.13 12.19
C PHE A 602 20.92 -19.36 12.91
N PHE A 603 19.66 -19.69 12.61
CA PHE A 603 18.51 -19.07 13.26
C PHE A 603 18.42 -19.45 14.74
N SER A 604 18.72 -20.71 15.09
CA SER A 604 18.81 -21.16 16.49
C SER A 604 19.87 -20.38 17.26
N ARG A 605 21.05 -20.12 16.67
CA ARG A 605 22.12 -19.32 17.29
C ARG A 605 21.72 -17.86 17.49
N TRP A 606 20.88 -17.29 16.63
CA TRP A 606 20.32 -15.96 16.80
C TRP A 606 19.18 -15.89 17.84
N GLY A 607 18.75 -17.03 18.40
CA GLY A 607 17.63 -17.09 19.35
C GLY A 607 16.26 -16.99 18.67
N LEU A 608 16.20 -17.16 17.34
CA LEU A 608 14.94 -17.27 16.61
C LEU A 608 14.41 -18.71 16.77
N PRO A 609 13.17 -18.93 17.22
CA PRO A 609 12.66 -20.28 17.48
C PRO A 609 12.54 -21.07 16.19
N VAL A 610 13.12 -22.29 16.17
CA VAL A 610 12.94 -23.26 15.08
C VAL A 610 12.34 -24.54 15.65
N ASP A 611 11.07 -24.76 15.36
CA ASP A 611 10.24 -25.84 15.86
C ASP A 611 10.63 -27.20 15.27
N ASN A 612 10.29 -28.29 15.98
CA ASN A 612 10.58 -29.66 15.55
C ASN A 612 9.99 -30.00 14.17
N ALA A 613 8.82 -29.46 13.83
CA ALA A 613 8.20 -29.63 12.51
C ALA A 613 9.06 -28.96 11.40
N THR A 614 9.50 -27.71 11.64
CA THR A 614 10.38 -26.96 10.73
C THR A 614 11.73 -27.66 10.53
N ARG A 615 12.33 -28.19 11.62
CA ARG A 615 13.56 -28.99 11.55
C ARG A 615 13.37 -30.28 10.76
N ALA A 616 12.27 -31.00 10.98
CA ALA A 616 11.95 -32.22 10.24
C ALA A 616 11.74 -31.94 8.74
N ALA A 617 11.07 -30.83 8.40
CA ALA A 617 10.87 -30.40 7.01
C ALA A 617 12.20 -30.08 6.31
N VAL A 618 13.08 -29.27 6.92
CA VAL A 618 14.41 -28.93 6.36
C VAL A 618 15.30 -30.18 6.26
N ALA A 619 15.31 -31.05 7.27
CA ALA A 619 16.04 -32.32 7.21
C ALA A 619 15.53 -33.25 6.09
N GLY A 620 14.22 -33.26 5.83
CA GLY A 620 13.59 -34.00 4.73
C GLY A 620 14.07 -33.54 3.35
N MET A 621 14.40 -32.25 3.19
CA MET A 621 14.96 -31.67 1.97
C MET A 621 16.43 -32.03 1.72
N LYS A 622 17.14 -32.58 2.73
CA LYS A 622 18.55 -33.00 2.65
C LYS A 622 19.51 -31.90 2.15
N LEU A 623 19.22 -30.65 2.54
CA LEU A 623 20.07 -29.50 2.23
C LEU A 623 21.46 -29.64 2.88
N LYS A 624 22.46 -29.00 2.30
CA LYS A 624 23.81 -28.94 2.90
C LYS A 624 23.83 -27.92 4.03
N THR A 625 24.58 -28.19 5.10
CA THR A 625 24.91 -27.15 6.07
C THR A 625 25.85 -26.10 5.43
N PRO A 626 25.79 -24.83 5.86
CA PRO A 626 26.75 -23.80 5.45
C PRO A 626 28.20 -24.23 5.72
N PRO A 627 29.17 -23.89 4.83
CA PRO A 627 30.58 -24.29 4.98
C PRO A 627 31.30 -23.55 6.13
N MET A 628 30.66 -22.54 6.73
CA MET A 628 31.15 -21.80 7.88
C MET A 628 29.97 -21.35 8.76
N ASP A 629 30.28 -21.02 10.01
CA ASP A 629 29.33 -20.41 10.94
C ASP A 629 28.93 -19.00 10.46
N LEU A 630 27.75 -18.88 9.85
CA LEU A 630 27.28 -17.62 9.27
C LEU A 630 27.08 -16.52 10.32
N THR A 631 26.98 -16.86 11.62
CA THR A 631 26.92 -15.86 12.71
C THR A 631 28.24 -15.10 12.91
N ARG A 632 29.31 -15.52 12.22
CA ARG A 632 30.64 -14.89 12.21
C ARG A 632 30.94 -14.11 10.93
N THR A 633 29.94 -13.93 10.07
CA THR A 633 30.08 -13.19 8.81
C THR A 633 30.40 -11.72 9.10
N ARG A 634 31.41 -11.18 8.41
CA ARG A 634 31.80 -9.76 8.52
C ARG A 634 30.88 -8.87 7.67
N ILE A 635 30.64 -7.67 8.17
CA ILE A 635 29.78 -6.62 7.61
C ILE A 635 30.63 -5.40 7.27
#